data_AF-A0A8J4S5W2-F1
#
_entry.id   AF-A0A8J4S5W2-F1
#
_cell.length_a   1.000
_cell.length_b   1.000
_cell.length_c   1.000
_cell.angle_alpha   90.00
_cell.angle_beta   90.00
_cell.angle_gamma   90.00
#
_symmetry.space_group_name_H-M   'P 1'
#
loop_
_entity.id
_entity.type
_entity.pdbx_description
1 polymer ?
#
loop_
_entity_poly.entity_id
_entity_poly.type
_entity_poly.pdbx_seq_one_letter_code
_entity_poly.pdbx_strand_id
1 'polypeptide(L)' 'MLHTLLDKLPLSQGGKVFVGTSLCLAICAYPVIRKQQKAGHDLFSSEKPQEILDSETKARREKLNIK' A
#
# COMPACT_ATOMS: atom_id res chain seq x y z
N MET A 1 21.68 0.64 22.10
CA MET A 1 20.96 -0.65 22.10
C MET A 1 21.06 -1.36 20.73
N LEU A 2 20.66 -0.72 19.61
CA LEU A 2 20.77 -1.34 18.28
C LEU A 2 22.22 -1.59 17.83
N HIS A 3 23.14 -0.66 18.13
CA HIS A 3 24.57 -0.81 17.85
C HIS A 3 25.17 -2.06 18.51
N THR A 4 24.84 -2.30 19.77
CA THR A 4 25.32 -3.45 20.55
C THR A 4 24.82 -4.80 20.04
N LEU A 5 23.66 -4.82 19.36
CA LEU A 5 23.13 -6.03 18.72
C LEU A 5 23.80 -6.31 17.37
N LEU A 6 24.13 -5.26 16.60
CA LEU A 6 24.86 -5.40 15.33
C LEU A 6 26.32 -5.83 15.53
N ASP A 7 26.93 -5.50 16.66
CA ASP A 7 28.32 -5.88 16.95
C ASP A 7 28.49 -7.33 17.40
N LYS A 8 27.41 -8.00 17.81
CA LYS A 8 27.41 -9.45 18.10
C LYS A 8 27.22 -10.34 16.87
N LEU A 9 26.81 -9.77 15.74
CA LEU A 9 26.70 -10.50 14.49
C LEU A 9 28.08 -10.50 13.80
N PRO A 10 28.60 -11.65 13.35
CA PRO A 10 29.87 -11.77 12.62
C PRO A 10 29.74 -11.25 11.18
N LEU A 11 29.13 -10.08 11.00
CA LEU A 11 28.97 -9.40 9.73
C LEU A 11 30.19 -8.53 9.49
N SER A 12 30.77 -8.66 8.29
CA SER A 12 31.78 -7.71 7.82
C SER A 12 31.19 -6.29 7.79
N GLN A 13 32.06 -5.28 7.72
CA GLN A 13 31.62 -3.88 7.60
C GLN A 13 30.62 -3.68 6.45
N GLY A 14 30.83 -4.36 5.31
CA GLY A 14 29.88 -4.36 4.19
C GLY A 14 28.52 -4.99 4.52
N GLY A 15 28.51 -6.08 5.31
CA GLY A 15 27.29 -6.72 5.78
C GLY A 15 26.47 -5.83 6.71
N LYS A 16 27.13 -5.07 7.61
CA LYS A 16 26.44 -4.10 8.49
C LYS A 16 25.78 -2.98 7.68
N VAL A 17 26.46 -2.46 6.66
CA VAL A 17 25.92 -1.44 5.74
C VAL A 17 24.73 -1.98 4.94
N PHE A 18 24.83 -3.20 4.42
CA PHE A 18 23.73 -3.83 3.68
C PHE A 18 22.48 -4.04 4.55
N VAL A 19 22.64 -4.52 5.78
CA VAL A 19 21.51 -4.71 6.71
C VAL A 19 20.89 -3.37 7.09
N GLY A 20 21.69 -2.34 7.36
CA GLY A 20 21.19 -1.00 7.68
C GLY A 20 20.40 -0.39 6.52
N THR A 21 20.96 -0.43 5.30
CA THR A 21 20.33 0.13 4.10
C THR A 21 19.04 -0.60 3.72
N SER A 22 19.03 -1.94 3.71
CA SER A 22 17.83 -2.73 3.44
C SER A 22 16.72 -2.49 4.48
N LEU A 23 17.06 -2.37 5.76
CA LEU A 23 16.10 -2.05 6.81
C LEU A 23 15.50 -0.65 6.63
N CYS A 24 16.31 0.36 6.32
CA CYS A 24 15.82 1.71 6.03
C CYS A 24 14.88 1.72 4.82
N LEU A 25 15.25 1.04 3.73
CA LEU A 25 14.41 0.95 2.52
C LEU A 25 13.08 0.24 2.81
N ALA A 26 13.10 -0.84 3.59
CA ALA A 26 11.89 -1.57 3.97
C ALA A 26 10.92 -0.70 4.79
N ILE A 27 11.44 0.07 5.75
CA ILE A 27 10.64 0.99 6.57
C ILE A 27 10.03 2.10 5.71
N CYS A 28 10.80 2.69 4.79
CA CYS A 28 10.32 3.73 3.88
C CYS A 28 9.30 3.19 2.86
N ALA A 29 9.45 1.95 2.41
CA ALA A 29 8.54 1.32 1.45
C ALA A 29 7.22 0.84 2.08
N TYR A 30 7.24 0.48 3.37
CA TYR A 30 6.06 -0.01 4.09
C TYR A 30 4.80 0.85 3.91
N PRO A 31 4.80 2.19 4.16
CA PRO A 31 3.62 3.01 3.99
C PRO A 31 3.13 3.08 2.53
N VAL A 32 4.02 2.91 1.54
CA VAL A 32 3.65 2.94 0.12
C VAL A 32 2.90 1.67 -0.29
N ILE A 33 3.31 0.52 0.25
CA ILE A 33 2.71 -0.79 -0.06
C ILE A 33 1.43 -1.02 0.75
N ARG A 34 1.41 -0.64 2.04
CA ARG A 34 0.29 -0.95 2.94
C ARG A 34 -0.84 0.08 2.96
N LYS A 35 -0.61 1.33 2.57
CA LYS A 35 -1.71 2.31 2.54
C LYS A 35 -2.61 2.05 1.33
N GLN A 36 -3.81 1.52 1.60
CA GLN A 36 -4.86 1.36 0.57
C GLN A 36 -5.29 2.70 -0.02
N GLN A 37 -5.42 3.75 0.80
CA GLN A 37 -5.70 5.10 0.33
C GLN A 37 -4.41 5.91 0.30
N LYS A 38 -3.96 6.24 -0.91
CA LYS A 38 -2.89 7.21 -1.13
C LYS A 38 -3.52 8.60 -0.99
N ALA A 39 -2.93 9.47 -0.15
CA ALA A 39 -3.41 10.83 0.02
C ALA A 39 -3.46 11.53 -1.36
N GLY A 40 -4.63 12.04 -1.73
CA GLY A 40 -4.89 12.63 -3.05
C GLY A 40 -5.51 11.70 -4.10
N HIS A 41 -5.53 10.36 -3.89
CA HIS A 41 -6.24 9.44 -4.78
C HIS A 41 -7.77 9.61 -4.71
N ASP A 42 -8.30 10.07 -3.56
CA ASP A 42 -9.72 10.43 -3.40
C ASP A 42 -10.06 11.82 -3.98
N LEU A 43 -9.06 12.70 -4.19
CA LEU A 43 -9.28 14.03 -4.76
C LEU A 43 -9.44 13.99 -6.29
N PHE A 44 -8.94 12.92 -6.91
CA PHE A 44 -9.07 12.63 -8.34
C PHE A 44 -9.79 11.31 -8.60
N SER A 45 -10.46 10.74 -7.60
CA SER A 45 -11.51 9.74 -7.85
C SER A 45 -12.70 10.49 -8.41
N SER A 46 -12.51 11.03 -9.62
CA SER A 46 -13.57 11.45 -10.53
C SER A 46 -14.68 10.42 -10.38
N GLU A 47 -15.86 10.94 -10.03
CA GLU A 47 -17.15 10.27 -10.02
C GLU A 47 -17.08 8.90 -10.70
N LYS A 48 -17.39 7.82 -9.97
CA LYS A 48 -17.49 6.46 -10.54
C LYS A 48 -18.00 6.61 -11.98
N PRO A 49 -17.22 6.18 -13.01
CA PRO A 49 -17.59 6.37 -14.40
C PRO A 49 -19.07 6.01 -14.58
N GLN A 50 -19.84 6.86 -15.25
CA GLN A 50 -21.30 6.72 -15.33
C GLN A 50 -21.72 5.30 -15.73
N GLU A 51 -20.93 4.64 -16.58
CA GLU A 51 -21.10 3.23 -16.98
C GLU A 51 -21.11 2.22 -15.80
N ILE A 52 -20.31 2.45 -14.76
CA ILE A 52 -20.26 1.62 -13.55
C ILE A 52 -21.50 1.89 -12.67
N LEU A 53 -21.90 3.15 -12.52
CA LEU A 53 -23.13 3.50 -11.79
C LEU A 53 -24.37 2.91 -12.50
N ASP A 54 -24.44 3.03 -13.81
CA ASP A 54 -25.57 2.56 -14.61
C ASP A 54 -25.66 1.03 -14.60
N SER A 55 -24.51 0.32 -14.64
CA SER A 55 -24.47 -1.14 -14.53
C SER A 55 -24.85 -1.64 -13.12
N GLU A 56 -24.38 -0.99 -12.05
CA GLU A 56 -24.81 -1.28 -10.67
C GLU A 56 -26.32 -1.06 -10.50
N THR A 57 -26.85 0.03 -11.08
CA THR A 57 -28.28 0.38 -10.99
C THR A 57 -29.16 -0.61 -11.75
N LYS A 58 -28.75 -1.02 -12.96
CA LYS A 58 -29.44 -2.06 -13.75
C LYS A 58 -29.44 -3.40 -13.02
N ALA A 59 -28.28 -3.86 -12.55
CA ALA A 59 -28.17 -5.11 -11.80
C ALA A 59 -29.01 -5.08 -10.50
N ARG A 60 -29.14 -3.92 -9.85
CA ARG A 60 -30.01 -3.75 -8.68
C ARG A 60 -31.49 -3.83 -9.04
N ARG A 61 -31.91 -3.21 -10.15
CA ARG A 61 -33.32 -3.26 -10.63
C ARG A 61 -33.74 -4.67 -11.04
N GLU A 62 -32.86 -5.40 -11.73
CA GLU A 62 -33.09 -6.81 -12.10
C GLU A 62 -33.28 -7.69 -10.86
N LYS A 63 -32.43 -7.53 -9.83
CA LYS A 63 -32.57 -8.27 -8.56
C LYS A 63 -33.85 -7.97 -7.80
N LEU A 64 -34.38 -6.75 -7.94
CA LEU A 64 -35.62 -6.32 -7.28
C LEU A 64 -36.87 -6.59 -8.14
N ASN A 65 -36.73 -7.18 -9.34
CA ASN A 65 -37.83 -7.42 -10.28
C ASN A 65 -38.68 -6.17 -10.57
N ILE A 66 -38.05 -4.99 -10.52
CA ILE A 66 -38.70 -3.72 -10.85
C ILE A 66 -38.53 -3.52 -12.35
N LYS A 67 -39.63 -3.68 -13.11
CA LYS A 67 -39.70 -3.39 -14.55
C LYS A 67 -39.64 -1.89 -14.83
#